data_AF-A0A926DCE4-F1
#
_entry.id   AF-A0A926DCE4-F1
#
_cell.length_a   1.000
_cell.length_b   1.000
_cell.length_c   1.000
_cell.angle_alpha   90.00
_cell.angle_beta   90.00
_cell.angle_gamma   90.00
#
_symmetry.space_group_name_H-M   'P 1'
#
loop_
_entity.id
_entity.type
_entity.pdbx_description
1 polymer ?
#
loop_
_entity_poly.entity_id
_entity_poly.type
_entity_poly.pdbx_seq_one_letter_code
_entity_poly.pdbx_strand_id
1 'polypeptide(L)'
;MKKTIALLLGAALLATAAVPALAGDALIAPLISQDTQKLDLTGREAYLENGRVMVPLRMVAEALGYTVTWDGEQSRVDLDNGVSHTYVTLGVDSYCKISSTAIGMSAPQSFGAAPVSIDGSSFVPIDLFALLGDTVVTSDGAATITSGERNVCFEIPNQSTQIPNPIEGFDTVEPAMAAAGLDIELPKLPQDYKMEAASVIGGTLFQVAYRSGDDAVTFRAALGDEDISGDYNVYSELKAVEVNGVKVELKGDGGVVNLAKWCEDGVSYSLSSEKGLSAQTVLEIIRDI
;
A
#
# COMPACT_ATOMS: atom_id res chain seq x y z
N MET A 1 56.30 -79.37 4.62
CA MET A 1 56.92 -78.26 5.39
C MET A 1 56.86 -77.05 4.47
N LYS A 2 56.24 -75.89 4.73
CA LYS A 2 55.85 -75.14 5.94
C LYS A 2 54.50 -74.46 5.60
N LYS A 3 53.44 -74.68 6.38
CA LYS A 3 52.94 -73.77 7.43
C LYS A 3 52.71 -72.31 6.97
N THR A 4 51.43 -71.94 7.00
CA THR A 4 50.87 -70.68 7.58
C THR A 4 51.06 -69.37 6.80
N ILE A 5 50.19 -68.36 6.85
CA ILE A 5 49.12 -67.98 7.79
C ILE A 5 48.21 -66.97 7.06
N ALA A 6 46.90 -67.03 7.30
CA ALA A 6 45.96 -65.95 7.06
C ALA A 6 46.07 -64.93 8.20
N LEU A 7 45.99 -63.61 7.96
CA LEU A 7 45.53 -62.68 8.99
C LEU A 7 45.00 -61.37 8.42
N LEU A 8 43.79 -61.05 8.86
CA LEU A 8 42.96 -59.88 8.64
C LEU A 8 43.69 -58.55 8.87
N LEU A 9 43.31 -57.50 8.13
CA LEU A 9 43.18 -56.15 8.71
C LEU A 9 42.26 -55.23 7.90
N GLY A 10 41.16 -54.81 8.54
CA GLY A 10 40.60 -53.47 8.43
C GLY A 10 39.72 -53.14 7.22
N ALA A 11 38.47 -53.57 7.23
CA ALA A 11 37.40 -52.88 6.52
C ALA A 11 37.11 -51.54 7.23
N ALA A 12 37.54 -50.43 6.65
CA ALA A 12 37.01 -49.10 6.98
C ALA A 12 35.98 -48.72 5.92
N LEU A 13 34.71 -48.96 6.26
CA LEU A 13 33.55 -48.56 5.46
C LEU A 13 33.44 -47.03 5.53
N LEU A 14 33.89 -46.31 4.51
CA LEU A 14 33.49 -44.91 4.34
C LEU A 14 32.04 -44.90 3.85
N ALA A 15 31.10 -44.65 4.76
CA ALA A 15 29.78 -44.20 4.39
C ALA A 15 29.90 -42.76 3.87
N THR A 16 29.96 -42.60 2.55
CA THR A 16 29.73 -41.28 1.95
C THR A 16 28.24 -40.98 2.08
N ALA A 17 27.86 -40.15 3.06
CA ALA A 17 26.57 -39.50 3.01
C ALA A 17 26.62 -38.52 1.83
N ALA A 18 25.99 -38.90 0.72
CA ALA A 18 25.65 -37.94 -0.32
C ALA A 18 24.62 -36.99 0.29
N VAL A 19 25.06 -35.81 0.70
CA VAL A 19 24.16 -34.70 0.99
C VAL A 19 23.49 -34.35 -0.34
N PRO A 20 22.15 -34.39 -0.47
CA PRO A 20 21.52 -33.80 -1.64
C PRO A 20 21.85 -32.31 -1.61
N ALA A 21 22.59 -31.84 -2.62
CA ALA A 21 22.69 -30.43 -2.91
C ALA A 21 21.29 -29.95 -3.26
N LEU A 22 20.57 -29.44 -2.27
CA LEU A 22 19.47 -28.53 -2.51
C LEU A 22 20.13 -27.34 -3.20
N ALA A 23 19.93 -27.22 -4.51
CA ALA A 23 20.05 -25.96 -5.21
C ALA A 23 18.96 -25.06 -4.62
N GLY A 24 19.22 -24.49 -3.44
CA GLY A 24 18.58 -23.26 -3.05
C GLY A 24 19.04 -22.24 -4.08
N ASP A 25 18.08 -21.63 -4.78
CA ASP A 25 18.33 -20.40 -5.50
C ASP A 25 19.18 -19.53 -4.57
N ALA A 26 20.43 -19.33 -4.96
CA ALA A 26 21.23 -18.29 -4.37
C ALA A 26 20.50 -17.00 -4.70
N LEU A 27 19.67 -16.54 -3.77
CA LEU A 27 19.27 -15.16 -3.68
C LEU A 27 20.59 -14.41 -3.66
N ILE A 28 20.97 -13.83 -4.79
CA ILE A 28 22.02 -12.85 -4.85
C ILE A 28 21.42 -11.66 -4.08
N ALA A 29 21.55 -11.70 -2.75
CA ALA A 29 21.34 -10.51 -1.95
C ALA A 29 22.31 -9.48 -2.53
N PRO A 30 21.85 -8.30 -2.96
CA PRO A 30 22.78 -7.25 -3.33
C PRO A 30 23.69 -7.04 -2.13
N LEU A 31 24.99 -6.90 -2.39
CA LEU A 31 25.99 -6.65 -1.38
C LEU A 31 25.72 -5.25 -0.79
N ILE A 32 24.74 -5.13 0.10
CA ILE A 32 24.49 -3.92 0.86
C ILE A 32 25.66 -3.82 1.84
N SER A 33 26.51 -2.81 1.66
CA SER A 33 27.64 -2.59 2.56
C SER A 33 27.10 -2.40 3.99
N GLN A 34 27.79 -3.00 4.96
CA GLN A 34 27.32 -3.15 6.34
C GLN A 34 27.21 -1.82 7.12
N ASP A 35 27.59 -0.69 6.53
CA ASP A 35 27.44 0.65 7.09
C ASP A 35 26.43 1.45 6.26
N THR A 36 25.15 1.08 6.33
CA THR A 36 24.10 1.87 5.67
C THR A 36 23.74 3.10 6.49
N GLN A 37 24.04 4.31 6.02
CA GLN A 37 23.56 5.53 6.68
C GLN A 37 22.11 5.77 6.25
N LYS A 38 21.16 5.49 7.14
CA LYS A 38 19.78 5.95 6.97
C LYS A 38 19.81 7.48 7.04
N LEU A 39 19.58 8.13 5.90
CA LEU A 39 19.56 9.58 5.83
C LEU A 39 18.19 10.06 6.34
N ASP A 40 18.20 10.83 7.42
CA ASP A 40 17.00 11.48 7.92
C ASP A 40 16.62 12.62 6.96
N LEU A 41 15.51 12.44 6.23
CA LEU A 41 14.99 13.43 5.29
C LEU A 41 13.91 14.33 5.90
N THR A 42 13.73 14.33 7.23
CA THR A 42 12.60 15.00 7.92
C THR A 42 12.28 16.38 7.32
N GLY A 43 11.07 16.49 6.74
CA GLY A 43 10.54 17.72 6.14
C GLY A 43 10.85 17.94 4.65
N ARG A 44 11.62 17.07 3.98
CA ARG A 44 12.00 17.17 2.56
C ARG A 44 12.07 15.76 1.94
N GLU A 45 11.02 14.99 2.12
CA GLU A 45 10.98 13.58 1.71
C GLU A 45 11.02 13.43 0.19
N ALA A 46 11.58 12.31 -0.29
CA ALA A 46 11.40 11.92 -1.70
C ALA A 46 9.90 11.83 -2.00
N TYR A 47 9.48 11.92 -3.26
CA TYR A 47 8.08 11.73 -3.64
C TYR A 47 7.97 11.12 -5.03
N LEU A 48 6.77 10.68 -5.40
CA LEU A 48 6.49 10.17 -6.74
C LEU A 48 5.69 11.21 -7.53
N GLU A 49 6.13 11.49 -8.75
CA GLU A 49 5.42 12.34 -9.70
C GLU A 49 5.48 11.70 -11.09
N ASN A 50 4.31 11.45 -11.69
CA ASN A 50 4.19 10.79 -12.99
C ASN A 50 4.98 9.48 -13.13
N GLY A 51 5.07 8.69 -12.06
CA GLY A 51 5.85 7.44 -12.03
C GLY A 51 7.37 7.66 -12.03
N ARG A 52 7.84 8.82 -11.58
CA ARG A 52 9.26 9.12 -11.34
C ARG A 52 9.48 9.45 -9.87
N VAL A 53 10.51 8.84 -9.29
CA VAL A 53 10.92 9.13 -7.92
C VAL A 53 11.72 10.43 -7.95
N MET A 54 11.17 11.45 -7.30
CA MET A 54 11.76 12.75 -7.11
C MET A 54 12.43 12.81 -5.74
N VAL A 55 13.68 13.25 -5.68
CA VAL A 55 14.47 13.22 -4.43
C VAL A 55 15.04 14.61 -4.12
N PRO A 56 15.21 14.97 -2.83
CA PRO A 56 15.78 16.26 -2.44
C PRO A 56 17.27 16.31 -2.84
N LEU A 57 17.53 16.95 -3.99
CA LEU A 57 18.81 16.92 -4.70
C LEU A 57 20.00 17.16 -3.78
N ARG A 58 19.97 18.29 -3.05
CA ARG A 58 21.10 18.73 -2.22
C ARG A 58 21.41 17.73 -1.10
N MET A 59 20.38 17.25 -0.39
CA MET A 59 20.58 16.37 0.76
C MET A 59 21.14 15.02 0.33
N VAL A 60 20.59 14.45 -0.73
CA VAL A 60 21.07 13.17 -1.28
C VAL A 60 22.47 13.32 -1.86
N ALA A 61 22.72 14.36 -2.66
CA ALA A 61 24.01 14.56 -3.31
C ALA A 61 25.14 14.87 -2.30
N GLU A 62 24.93 15.77 -1.34
CA GLU A 62 25.95 16.08 -0.32
C GLU A 62 26.26 14.86 0.57
N ALA A 63 25.26 14.03 0.90
CA ALA A 63 25.47 12.79 1.64
C ALA A 63 26.28 11.74 0.85
N LEU A 64 26.16 11.72 -0.48
CA LEU A 64 26.99 10.93 -1.38
C LEU A 64 28.38 11.55 -1.65
N GLY A 65 28.62 12.77 -1.14
CA GLY A 65 29.90 13.48 -1.24
C GLY A 65 30.06 14.35 -2.48
N TYR A 66 28.96 14.74 -3.12
CA TYR A 66 28.97 15.75 -4.17
C TYR A 66 29.07 17.15 -3.56
N THR A 67 29.70 18.06 -4.29
CA THR A 67 29.57 19.51 -4.10
C THR A 67 28.37 20.00 -4.88
N VAL A 68 27.50 20.79 -4.23
CA VAL A 68 26.25 21.30 -4.83
C VAL A 68 26.22 22.82 -4.75
N THR A 69 26.22 23.49 -5.91
CA THR A 69 26.22 24.96 -6.02
C THR A 69 24.95 25.45 -6.71
N TRP A 70 24.40 26.57 -6.26
CA TRP A 70 23.26 27.23 -6.91
C TRP A 70 23.73 28.43 -7.71
N ASP A 71 23.30 28.51 -8.98
CA ASP A 71 23.45 29.67 -9.84
C ASP A 71 22.06 30.28 -10.09
N GLY A 72 21.79 31.37 -9.37
CA GLY A 72 20.51 32.06 -9.40
C GLY A 72 20.26 32.85 -10.68
N GLU A 73 21.30 33.21 -11.44
CA GLU A 73 21.12 33.90 -12.72
C GLU A 73 20.60 32.94 -13.78
N GLN A 74 21.05 31.69 -13.75
CA GLN A 74 20.68 30.65 -14.71
C GLN A 74 19.59 29.70 -14.21
N SER A 75 19.12 29.89 -12.97
CA SER A 75 18.16 28.99 -12.30
C SER A 75 18.59 27.52 -12.34
N ARG A 76 19.89 27.28 -12.13
CA ARG A 76 20.51 25.95 -12.21
C ARG A 76 21.22 25.54 -10.93
N VAL A 77 21.23 24.24 -10.67
CA VAL A 77 22.04 23.62 -9.63
C VAL A 77 23.17 22.85 -10.30
N ASP A 78 24.42 23.17 -9.95
CA ASP A 78 25.62 22.45 -10.40
C ASP A 78 25.99 21.37 -9.39
N LEU A 79 26.33 20.17 -9.88
CA LEU A 79 26.76 19.01 -9.11
C LEU A 79 28.12 18.50 -9.56
N ASP A 80 28.96 18.14 -8.60
CA ASP A 80 30.34 17.73 -8.84
C ASP A 80 30.79 16.71 -7.79
N ASN A 81 31.27 15.52 -8.19
CA ASN A 81 31.89 14.52 -7.29
C ASN A 81 33.40 14.34 -7.50
N GLY A 82 34.05 15.26 -8.24
CA GLY A 82 35.46 15.22 -8.64
C GLY A 82 35.75 14.36 -9.87
N VAL A 83 34.79 13.53 -10.31
CA VAL A 83 34.92 12.65 -11.48
C VAL A 83 33.90 13.00 -12.55
N SER A 84 32.65 13.21 -12.14
CA SER A 84 31.50 13.57 -12.96
C SER A 84 30.97 14.92 -12.50
N HIS A 85 30.62 15.76 -13.46
CA HIS A 85 29.98 17.05 -13.28
C HIS A 85 28.67 17.07 -14.07
N THR A 86 27.65 17.75 -13.55
CA THR A 86 26.42 18.04 -14.27
C THR A 86 25.82 19.35 -13.75
N TYR A 87 24.84 19.87 -14.49
CA TYR A 87 23.97 20.92 -14.02
C TYR A 87 22.52 20.54 -14.33
N VAL A 88 21.62 20.95 -13.46
CA VAL A 88 20.18 20.78 -13.64
C VAL A 88 19.51 22.14 -13.64
N THR A 89 18.68 22.42 -14.64
CA THR A 89 17.94 23.69 -14.73
C THR A 89 16.51 23.46 -14.30
N LEU A 90 15.97 24.30 -13.41
CA LEU A 90 14.60 24.16 -12.93
C LEU A 90 13.62 24.23 -14.11
N GLY A 91 12.66 23.31 -14.15
CA GLY A 91 11.62 23.22 -15.18
C GLY A 91 12.08 22.60 -16.52
N VAL A 92 13.33 22.13 -16.63
CA VAL A 92 13.87 21.56 -17.87
C VAL A 92 14.21 20.08 -17.70
N ASP A 93 13.46 19.21 -18.37
CA ASP A 93 13.74 17.76 -18.45
C ASP A 93 14.82 17.47 -19.51
N SER A 94 16.05 17.84 -19.19
CA SER A 94 17.22 17.61 -20.04
C SER A 94 18.48 17.54 -19.20
N TYR A 95 19.11 16.36 -19.18
CA TYR A 95 20.22 16.02 -18.32
C TYR A 95 21.43 15.61 -19.14
N CYS A 96 22.62 16.01 -18.72
CA CYS A 96 23.87 15.60 -19.35
C CYS A 96 24.91 15.28 -18.28
N LYS A 97 25.88 14.43 -18.60
CA LYS A 97 27.07 14.21 -17.77
C LYS A 97 28.29 14.77 -18.48
N ILE A 98 29.15 15.41 -17.70
CA ILE A 98 30.48 15.85 -18.08
C ILE A 98 31.46 15.03 -17.24
N SER A 99 32.38 14.29 -17.88
CA SER A 99 33.38 13.50 -17.16
C SER A 99 34.71 14.24 -17.16
N SER A 100 35.46 14.16 -16.06
CA SER A 100 36.83 14.69 -15.98
C SER A 100 37.84 13.86 -16.79
N THR A 101 37.46 12.63 -17.20
CA THR A 101 38.34 11.70 -17.95
C THR A 101 38.03 11.61 -19.44
N ALA A 102 36.93 12.22 -19.91
CA ALA A 102 36.52 12.20 -21.32
C ALA A 102 36.35 13.63 -21.86
N ILE A 103 36.74 13.85 -23.12
CA ILE A 103 36.54 15.14 -23.79
C ILE A 103 35.09 15.23 -24.26
N GLY A 104 34.31 16.12 -23.64
CA GLY A 104 32.96 16.49 -24.07
C GLY A 104 31.85 16.09 -23.09
N MET A 105 30.64 16.55 -23.39
CA MET A 105 29.43 16.20 -22.63
C MET A 105 28.74 14.99 -23.28
N SER A 106 27.98 14.22 -22.50
CA SER A 106 27.04 13.26 -23.06
C SER A 106 25.98 13.97 -23.92
N ALA A 107 25.33 13.23 -24.81
CA ALA A 107 24.08 13.72 -25.39
C ALA A 107 23.06 14.04 -24.27
N PRO A 108 22.25 15.09 -24.42
CA PRO A 108 21.15 15.35 -23.50
C PRO A 108 20.18 14.17 -23.46
N GLN A 109 19.77 13.79 -22.25
CA GLN A 109 18.79 12.74 -22.00
C GLN A 109 17.62 13.30 -21.18
N SER A 110 16.41 12.84 -21.45
CA SER A 110 15.22 13.10 -20.64
C SER A 110 14.98 11.92 -19.71
N PHE A 111 14.54 12.20 -18.48
CA PHE A 111 14.05 11.21 -17.53
C PHE A 111 12.53 11.23 -17.40
N GLY A 112 11.83 12.10 -18.12
CA GLY A 112 10.36 12.21 -18.06
C GLY A 112 9.86 13.02 -16.86
N ALA A 113 10.76 13.68 -16.14
CA ALA A 113 10.44 14.63 -15.09
C ALA A 113 11.55 15.70 -15.02
N ALA A 114 11.15 16.97 -14.91
CA ALA A 114 12.06 18.10 -14.80
C ALA A 114 12.44 18.36 -13.32
N PRO A 115 13.57 19.02 -13.04
CA PRO A 115 13.87 19.49 -11.70
C PRO A 115 12.84 20.53 -11.26
N VAL A 116 12.35 20.44 -10.04
CA VAL A 116 11.38 21.40 -9.48
C VAL A 116 11.87 22.00 -8.17
N SER A 117 11.31 23.15 -7.80
CA SER A 117 11.54 23.75 -6.48
C SER A 117 10.28 23.64 -5.64
N ILE A 118 10.39 23.01 -4.46
CA ILE A 118 9.32 22.91 -3.46
C ILE A 118 9.88 23.45 -2.15
N ASP A 119 9.25 24.48 -1.59
CA ASP A 119 9.67 25.13 -0.34
C ASP A 119 11.17 25.50 -0.31
N GLY A 120 11.67 26.04 -1.43
CA GLY A 120 13.09 26.43 -1.56
C GLY A 120 14.06 25.26 -1.75
N SER A 121 13.55 24.05 -1.98
CA SER A 121 14.31 22.82 -2.14
C SER A 121 14.26 22.34 -3.58
N SER A 122 15.41 22.08 -4.19
CA SER A 122 15.43 21.46 -5.53
C SER A 122 15.20 19.95 -5.42
N PHE A 123 14.25 19.45 -6.19
CA PHE A 123 13.95 18.03 -6.36
C PHE A 123 14.28 17.59 -7.78
N VAL A 124 14.85 16.39 -7.92
CA VAL A 124 15.25 15.82 -9.22
C VAL A 124 14.81 14.36 -9.35
N PRO A 125 14.69 13.82 -10.57
CA PRO A 125 14.55 12.38 -10.77
C PRO A 125 15.75 11.63 -10.20
N ILE A 126 15.49 10.52 -9.49
CA ILE A 126 16.53 9.66 -8.91
C ILE A 126 17.52 9.13 -9.96
N ASP A 127 17.06 8.97 -11.21
CA ASP A 127 17.86 8.52 -12.35
C ASP A 127 19.05 9.46 -12.67
N LEU A 128 19.03 10.71 -12.18
CA LEU A 128 20.16 11.62 -12.27
C LEU A 128 21.42 11.02 -11.63
N PHE A 129 21.29 10.32 -10.50
CA PHE A 129 22.43 9.72 -9.80
C PHE A 129 23.00 8.53 -10.60
N ALA A 130 22.12 7.73 -11.23
CA ALA A 130 22.53 6.67 -12.14
C ALA A 130 23.31 7.23 -13.35
N LEU A 131 22.89 8.37 -13.90
CA LEU A 131 23.60 9.06 -14.97
C LEU A 131 25.03 9.44 -14.56
N LEU A 132 25.21 9.89 -13.31
CA LEU A 132 26.49 10.32 -12.75
C LEU A 132 27.45 9.17 -12.42
N GLY A 133 26.96 7.94 -12.44
CA GLY A 133 27.72 6.71 -12.21
C GLY A 133 27.45 6.04 -10.87
N ASP A 134 26.47 6.54 -10.10
CA ASP A 134 26.05 5.91 -8.86
C ASP A 134 25.15 4.71 -9.14
N THR A 135 25.15 3.74 -8.22
CA THR A 135 24.21 2.62 -8.29
C THR A 135 22.91 3.01 -7.60
N VAL A 136 21.79 2.96 -8.34
CA VAL A 136 20.45 3.20 -7.80
C VAL A 136 19.72 1.87 -7.73
N VAL A 137 19.25 1.50 -6.54
CA VAL A 137 18.40 0.32 -6.31
C VAL A 137 17.11 0.79 -5.67
N THR A 138 15.98 0.46 -6.29
CA THR A 138 14.64 0.69 -5.75
C THR A 138 14.00 -0.65 -5.40
N SER A 139 13.52 -0.80 -4.17
CA SER A 139 12.83 -2.01 -3.70
C SER A 139 11.79 -1.64 -2.65
N ASP A 140 10.56 -2.16 -2.80
CA ASP A 140 9.49 -2.15 -1.79
C ASP A 140 9.42 -0.90 -0.90
N GLY A 141 9.09 0.26 -1.49
CA GLY A 141 8.88 1.51 -0.76
C GLY A 141 10.16 2.21 -0.30
N ALA A 142 11.34 1.77 -0.74
CA ALA A 142 12.60 2.42 -0.44
C ALA A 142 13.52 2.50 -1.67
N ALA A 143 14.44 3.45 -1.63
CA ALA A 143 15.55 3.54 -2.55
C ALA A 143 16.87 3.61 -1.80
N THR A 144 17.88 2.94 -2.36
CA THR A 144 19.27 3.06 -1.95
C THR A 144 20.09 3.58 -3.12
N ILE A 145 20.88 4.61 -2.89
CA ILE A 145 21.87 5.13 -3.83
C ILE A 145 23.26 4.88 -3.26
N THR A 146 24.15 4.28 -4.05
CA THR A 146 25.52 3.97 -3.64
C THR A 146 26.52 4.67 -4.55
N SER A 147 27.41 5.46 -3.96
CA SER A 147 28.53 6.15 -4.61
C SER A 147 29.84 5.75 -3.94
N GLY A 148 30.62 4.86 -4.58
CA GLY A 148 31.81 4.28 -3.98
C GLY A 148 31.50 3.53 -2.68
N GLU A 149 32.08 3.96 -1.57
CA GLU A 149 31.83 3.40 -0.23
C GLU A 149 30.64 4.05 0.49
N ARG A 150 30.10 5.16 -0.05
CA ARG A 150 28.95 5.85 0.54
C ARG A 150 27.66 5.26 0.01
N ASN A 151 26.70 5.09 0.90
CA ASN A 151 25.35 4.74 0.55
C ASN A 151 24.39 5.72 1.24
N VAL A 152 23.24 5.93 0.62
CA VAL A 152 22.16 6.74 1.16
C VAL A 152 20.89 5.93 0.93
N CYS A 153 20.19 5.61 2.01
CA CYS A 153 18.90 4.94 1.95
C CYS A 153 17.81 5.89 2.47
N PHE A 154 16.71 5.97 1.73
CA PHE A 154 15.51 6.70 2.11
C PHE A 154 14.25 5.96 1.68
N GLU A 155 13.18 6.25 2.40
CA GLU A 155 11.84 5.76 2.06
C GLU A 155 11.33 6.56 0.87
N ILE A 156 10.77 5.87 -0.12
CA ILE A 156 9.97 6.49 -1.16
C ILE A 156 8.55 6.47 -0.60
N PRO A 157 7.91 7.61 -0.35
CA PRO A 157 6.50 7.63 0.00
C PRO A 157 5.76 6.86 -1.07
N ASN A 158 5.07 5.80 -0.65
CA ASN A 158 4.19 5.09 -1.54
C ASN A 158 3.24 6.13 -2.15
N GLN A 159 3.33 6.36 -3.46
CA GLN A 159 2.09 6.45 -4.21
C GLN A 159 1.52 5.05 -4.10
N SER A 160 0.73 4.81 -3.06
CA SER A 160 -0.22 3.73 -3.11
C SER A 160 -1.05 3.98 -4.37
N THR A 161 -0.70 3.28 -5.45
CA THR A 161 -1.61 2.86 -6.50
C THR A 161 -2.48 1.71 -6.00
N GLN A 162 -2.57 1.48 -4.68
CA GLN A 162 -3.84 1.05 -4.15
C GLN A 162 -4.84 2.13 -4.58
N ILE A 163 -5.82 1.71 -5.39
CA ILE A 163 -7.16 2.29 -5.33
C ILE A 163 -7.36 2.65 -3.85
N PRO A 164 -7.61 3.93 -3.48
CA PRO A 164 -7.81 4.30 -2.08
C PRO A 164 -8.62 3.20 -1.47
N ASN A 165 -8.11 2.48 -0.46
CA ASN A 165 -8.87 1.36 0.09
C ASN A 165 -10.22 1.96 0.44
N PRO A 166 -11.29 1.65 -0.32
CA PRO A 166 -12.49 2.44 -0.18
C PRO A 166 -13.03 2.22 1.22
N ILE A 167 -12.64 1.11 1.87
CA ILE A 167 -13.02 0.71 3.20
C ILE A 167 -12.01 1.25 4.24
N GLU A 168 -12.43 2.23 5.01
CA GLU A 168 -11.79 2.66 6.25
C GLU A 168 -12.41 1.91 7.43
N GLY A 169 -11.59 1.26 8.27
CA GLY A 169 -12.06 0.50 9.45
C GLY A 169 -11.96 1.33 10.74
N PHE A 170 -12.87 1.10 11.67
CA PHE A 170 -12.96 1.82 12.94
C PHE A 170 -13.14 0.86 14.13
N ASP A 171 -12.57 1.24 15.28
CA ASP A 171 -12.69 0.46 16.53
C ASP A 171 -14.10 0.55 17.14
N THR A 172 -14.80 1.67 16.93
CA THR A 172 -16.18 1.88 17.40
C THR A 172 -17.04 2.52 16.31
N VAL A 173 -18.35 2.51 16.53
CA VAL A 173 -19.35 2.94 15.54
C VAL A 173 -19.48 4.46 15.45
N GLU A 174 -19.23 5.19 16.54
CA GLU A 174 -19.43 6.64 16.57
C GLU A 174 -18.45 7.39 15.64
N PRO A 175 -17.13 7.10 15.64
CA PRO A 175 -16.22 7.68 14.66
C PRO A 175 -16.55 7.30 13.21
N ALA A 176 -17.02 6.06 12.99
CA ALA A 176 -17.42 5.59 11.67
C ALA A 176 -18.66 6.32 11.14
N MET A 177 -19.69 6.51 11.97
CA MET A 177 -20.87 7.30 11.60
C MET A 177 -20.50 8.75 11.30
N ALA A 178 -19.65 9.36 12.14
CA ALA A 178 -19.16 10.72 11.92
C ALA A 178 -18.39 10.85 10.59
N ALA A 179 -17.54 9.87 10.26
CA ALA A 179 -16.80 9.85 9.00
C ALA A 179 -17.72 9.72 7.78
N ALA A 180 -18.83 8.98 7.90
CA ALA A 180 -19.86 8.88 6.86
C ALA A 180 -20.84 10.07 6.82
N GLY A 181 -20.73 11.03 7.75
CA GLY A 181 -21.66 12.16 7.86
C GLY A 181 -23.06 11.76 8.34
N LEU A 182 -23.16 10.71 9.15
CA LEU A 182 -24.41 10.15 9.67
C LEU A 182 -24.55 10.40 11.18
N ASP A 183 -25.81 10.53 11.59
CA ASP A 183 -26.25 10.55 12.99
C ASP A 183 -27.53 9.70 13.07
N ILE A 184 -27.37 8.40 13.32
CA ILE A 184 -28.44 7.39 13.27
C ILE A 184 -28.36 6.44 14.46
N GLU A 185 -29.47 5.80 14.79
CA GLU A 185 -29.48 4.67 15.74
C GLU A 185 -29.07 3.37 15.05
N LEU A 186 -28.39 2.48 15.78
CA LEU A 186 -28.00 1.16 15.27
C LEU A 186 -29.04 0.10 15.57
N PRO A 187 -29.18 -0.92 14.68
CA PRO A 187 -30.07 -2.05 14.93
C PRO A 187 -29.69 -2.80 16.21
N LYS A 188 -30.69 -3.15 17.02
CA LYS A 188 -30.55 -4.06 18.16
C LYS A 188 -30.72 -5.50 17.68
N LEU A 189 -29.62 -6.15 17.32
CA LEU A 189 -29.63 -7.55 16.91
C LEU A 189 -29.90 -8.51 18.09
N PRO A 190 -30.34 -9.75 17.81
CA PRO A 190 -30.38 -10.81 18.82
C PRO A 190 -29.04 -10.95 19.56
N GLN A 191 -29.11 -11.28 20.86
CA GLN A 191 -27.97 -11.18 21.79
C GLN A 191 -26.73 -12.01 21.41
N ASP A 192 -26.92 -13.06 20.62
CA ASP A 192 -25.86 -13.93 20.13
C ASP A 192 -24.99 -13.28 19.05
N TYR A 193 -25.52 -12.28 18.34
CA TYR A 193 -24.77 -11.48 17.38
C TYR A 193 -23.89 -10.44 18.08
N LYS A 194 -22.59 -10.48 17.79
CA LYS A 194 -21.62 -9.51 18.28
C LYS A 194 -21.07 -8.71 17.12
N MET A 195 -20.90 -7.40 17.33
CA MET A 195 -20.21 -6.55 16.38
C MET A 195 -18.77 -7.07 16.20
N GLU A 196 -18.40 -7.30 14.95
CA GLU A 196 -17.08 -7.76 14.53
C GLU A 196 -16.24 -6.60 13.96
N ALA A 197 -16.88 -5.71 13.18
CA ALA A 197 -16.21 -4.57 12.57
C ALA A 197 -17.18 -3.42 12.27
N ALA A 198 -16.69 -2.19 12.37
CA ALA A 198 -17.31 -0.98 11.83
C ALA A 198 -16.41 -0.38 10.74
N SER A 199 -16.99 0.11 9.65
CA SER A 199 -16.23 0.63 8.50
C SER A 199 -17.01 1.67 7.70
N VAL A 200 -16.30 2.50 6.96
CA VAL A 200 -16.87 3.43 5.96
C VAL A 200 -16.28 3.10 4.60
N ILE A 201 -17.15 2.92 3.60
CA ILE A 201 -16.78 2.59 2.23
C ILE A 201 -16.98 3.83 1.33
N GLY A 202 -15.94 4.22 0.58
CA GLY A 202 -15.98 5.38 -0.32
C GLY A 202 -16.19 6.72 0.37
N GLY A 203 -15.98 6.78 1.70
CA GLY A 203 -16.20 7.98 2.52
C GLY A 203 -17.66 8.29 2.86
N THR A 204 -18.63 7.49 2.41
CA THR A 204 -20.06 7.79 2.60
C THR A 204 -20.92 6.61 3.03
N LEU A 205 -20.51 5.37 2.70
CA LEU A 205 -21.28 4.18 3.03
C LEU A 205 -20.82 3.60 4.37
N PHE A 206 -21.58 3.84 5.43
CA PHE A 206 -21.35 3.24 6.72
C PHE A 206 -21.76 1.75 6.72
N GLN A 207 -20.93 0.90 7.32
CA GLN A 207 -21.15 -0.54 7.42
C GLN A 207 -20.75 -1.07 8.79
N VAL A 208 -21.62 -1.89 9.39
CA VAL A 208 -21.33 -2.68 10.59
C VAL A 208 -21.55 -4.16 10.31
N ALA A 209 -20.54 -4.97 10.56
CA ALA A 209 -20.62 -6.43 10.46
C ALA A 209 -20.81 -7.03 11.85
N TYR A 210 -21.77 -7.94 11.97
CA TYR A 210 -22.07 -8.70 13.18
C TYR A 210 -21.97 -10.19 12.90
N ARG A 211 -21.53 -10.97 13.89
CA ARG A 211 -21.35 -12.41 13.77
C ARG A 211 -21.94 -13.17 14.95
N SER A 212 -22.60 -14.29 14.67
CA SER A 212 -23.03 -15.30 15.64
C SER A 212 -22.57 -16.67 15.15
N GLY A 213 -21.47 -17.19 15.71
CA GLY A 213 -20.86 -18.42 15.22
C GLY A 213 -20.38 -18.29 13.77
N ASP A 214 -20.98 -19.06 12.87
CA ASP A 214 -20.72 -19.06 11.42
C ASP A 214 -21.76 -18.28 10.62
N ASP A 215 -22.71 -17.62 11.28
CA ASP A 215 -23.68 -16.72 10.64
C ASP A 215 -23.23 -15.26 10.76
N ALA A 216 -23.55 -14.47 9.74
CA ALA A 216 -23.18 -13.06 9.67
C ALA A 216 -24.37 -12.19 9.24
N VAL A 217 -24.47 -11.02 9.87
CA VAL A 217 -25.42 -9.97 9.55
C VAL A 217 -24.64 -8.69 9.27
N THR A 218 -24.97 -8.00 8.19
CA THR A 218 -24.37 -6.71 7.85
C THR A 218 -25.45 -5.64 7.85
N PHE A 219 -25.25 -4.59 8.63
CA PHE A 219 -26.03 -3.36 8.57
C PHE A 219 -25.26 -2.32 7.76
N ARG A 220 -25.97 -1.59 6.88
CA ARG A 220 -25.41 -0.45 6.16
C ARG A 220 -26.36 0.74 6.16
N ALA A 221 -25.77 1.93 6.12
CA ALA A 221 -26.48 3.18 5.96
C ALA A 221 -25.68 4.18 5.12
N ALA A 222 -26.36 5.02 4.34
CA ALA A 222 -25.76 6.14 3.62
C ALA A 222 -26.82 7.21 3.33
N LEU A 223 -26.39 8.48 3.24
CA LEU A 223 -27.25 9.56 2.76
C LEU A 223 -27.68 9.29 1.30
N GLY A 224 -28.96 9.52 1.00
CA GLY A 224 -29.57 9.30 -0.31
C GLY A 224 -30.76 8.35 -0.27
N ASP A 225 -31.19 7.94 -1.45
CA ASP A 225 -32.32 7.04 -1.69
C ASP A 225 -31.94 5.84 -2.60
N GLU A 226 -30.64 5.66 -2.86
CA GLU A 226 -30.11 4.57 -3.69
C GLU A 226 -30.03 3.24 -2.92
N ASP A 227 -29.90 2.14 -3.67
CA ASP A 227 -29.68 0.81 -3.09
C ASP A 227 -28.21 0.62 -2.68
N ILE A 228 -27.98 0.57 -1.37
CA ILE A 228 -26.65 0.45 -0.77
C ILE A 228 -26.35 -0.94 -0.21
N SER A 229 -27.24 -1.91 -0.43
CA SER A 229 -27.14 -3.27 0.13
C SER A 229 -25.88 -4.01 -0.35
N GLY A 230 -25.42 -3.73 -1.57
CA GLY A 230 -24.37 -4.51 -2.24
C GLY A 230 -24.77 -5.96 -2.51
N ASP A 231 -26.06 -6.27 -2.41
CA ASP A 231 -26.61 -7.60 -2.62
C ASP A 231 -27.20 -7.71 -4.04
N TYR A 232 -26.55 -8.52 -4.87
CA TYR A 232 -26.95 -8.78 -6.25
C TYR A 232 -27.69 -10.11 -6.42
N ASN A 233 -28.01 -10.80 -5.32
CA ASN A 233 -28.72 -12.07 -5.37
C ASN A 233 -30.16 -11.87 -5.84
N VAL A 234 -30.69 -12.92 -6.46
CA VAL A 234 -32.09 -12.99 -6.90
C VAL A 234 -32.85 -13.90 -5.96
N TYR A 235 -33.84 -13.31 -5.29
CA TYR A 235 -34.68 -13.98 -4.30
C TYR A 235 -36.05 -14.34 -4.89
N SER A 236 -36.57 -15.50 -4.51
CA SER A 236 -37.89 -15.99 -4.92
C SER A 236 -39.03 -15.35 -4.12
N GLU A 237 -38.76 -14.91 -2.89
CA GLU A 237 -39.74 -14.25 -2.01
C GLU A 237 -39.42 -12.76 -1.88
N LEU A 238 -40.35 -11.92 -2.32
CA LEU A 238 -40.25 -10.46 -2.28
C LEU A 238 -41.51 -9.91 -1.60
N LYS A 239 -41.34 -9.09 -0.56
CA LYS A 239 -42.46 -8.54 0.19
C LYS A 239 -42.19 -7.09 0.59
N ALA A 240 -43.11 -6.20 0.27
CA ALA A 240 -43.13 -4.86 0.85
C ALA A 240 -44.03 -4.84 2.08
N VAL A 241 -43.56 -4.24 3.17
CA VAL A 241 -44.27 -4.07 4.43
C VAL A 241 -44.08 -2.63 4.92
N GLU A 242 -44.91 -2.21 5.87
CA GLU A 242 -44.81 -0.88 6.48
C GLU A 242 -44.52 -1.04 7.97
N VAL A 243 -43.52 -0.30 8.45
CA VAL A 243 -43.06 -0.29 9.84
C VAL A 243 -42.93 1.17 10.26
N ASN A 244 -43.68 1.61 11.27
CA ASN A 244 -43.68 3.00 11.75
C ASN A 244 -43.94 4.05 10.64
N GLY A 245 -44.67 3.68 9.57
CA GLY A 245 -44.90 4.55 8.41
C GLY A 245 -43.80 4.52 7.34
N VAL A 246 -42.71 3.78 7.59
CA VAL A 246 -41.62 3.54 6.66
C VAL A 246 -41.90 2.30 5.83
N LYS A 247 -41.77 2.41 4.51
CA LYS A 247 -41.87 1.27 3.61
C LYS A 247 -40.56 0.47 3.63
N VAL A 248 -40.67 -0.81 3.99
CA VAL A 248 -39.56 -1.76 4.05
C VAL A 248 -39.74 -2.82 2.97
N GLU A 249 -38.70 -3.07 2.19
CA GLU A 249 -38.63 -4.17 1.23
C GLU A 249 -37.86 -5.34 1.85
N LEU A 250 -38.53 -6.49 1.96
CA LEU A 250 -37.97 -7.75 2.44
C LEU A 250 -37.76 -8.70 1.26
N LYS A 251 -36.59 -9.34 1.19
CA LYS A 251 -36.24 -10.33 0.19
C LYS A 251 -35.60 -11.56 0.84
N GLY A 252 -35.89 -12.74 0.31
CA GLY A 252 -35.28 -13.98 0.78
C GLY A 252 -35.80 -15.21 0.05
N ASP A 253 -35.39 -16.37 0.56
CA ASP A 253 -35.79 -17.68 0.04
C ASP A 253 -36.15 -18.62 1.20
N GLY A 254 -37.06 -19.57 0.97
CA GLY A 254 -37.34 -20.62 1.93
C GLY A 254 -37.96 -20.13 3.24
N GLY A 255 -38.72 -19.03 3.19
CA GLY A 255 -39.41 -18.44 4.33
C GLY A 255 -38.55 -17.62 5.30
N VAL A 256 -37.27 -17.38 4.97
CA VAL A 256 -36.39 -16.46 5.72
C VAL A 256 -36.17 -15.16 4.94
N VAL A 257 -35.73 -14.11 5.62
CA VAL A 257 -35.36 -12.82 5.05
C VAL A 257 -33.85 -12.71 5.03
N ASN A 258 -33.26 -12.66 3.84
CA ASN A 258 -31.82 -12.46 3.65
C ASN A 258 -31.46 -10.99 3.46
N LEU A 259 -32.39 -10.17 2.98
CA LEU A 259 -32.18 -8.75 2.78
C LEU A 259 -33.42 -7.94 3.14
N ALA A 260 -33.24 -6.94 3.99
CA ALA A 260 -34.18 -5.86 4.20
C ALA A 260 -33.59 -4.53 3.73
N LYS A 261 -34.39 -3.70 3.06
CA LYS A 261 -34.01 -2.34 2.65
C LYS A 261 -35.12 -1.35 2.94
N TRP A 262 -34.75 -0.16 3.37
CA TRP A 262 -35.68 0.95 3.56
C TRP A 262 -34.96 2.28 3.38
N CYS A 263 -35.73 3.35 3.20
CA CYS A 263 -35.22 4.71 3.17
C CYS A 263 -36.11 5.56 4.08
N GLU A 264 -35.49 6.32 4.97
CA GLU A 264 -36.17 7.20 5.92
C GLU A 264 -35.37 8.48 6.07
N ASP A 265 -36.04 9.63 6.01
CA ASP A 265 -35.45 10.96 6.15
C ASP A 265 -34.19 11.24 5.30
N GLY A 266 -34.15 10.67 4.09
CA GLY A 266 -33.04 10.84 3.15
C GLY A 266 -31.80 10.00 3.50
N VAL A 267 -31.96 8.97 4.30
CA VAL A 267 -30.95 7.94 4.58
C VAL A 267 -31.45 6.61 4.03
N SER A 268 -30.66 5.98 3.17
CA SER A 268 -30.87 4.60 2.72
C SER A 268 -30.25 3.63 3.72
N TYR A 269 -30.99 2.58 4.06
CA TYR A 269 -30.59 1.54 4.98
C TYR A 269 -30.69 0.16 4.35
N SER A 270 -29.83 -0.76 4.80
CA SER A 270 -29.98 -2.18 4.51
C SER A 270 -29.54 -3.06 5.67
N LEU A 271 -30.21 -4.19 5.83
CA LEU A 271 -29.82 -5.27 6.74
C LEU A 271 -29.76 -6.57 5.94
N SER A 272 -28.56 -7.13 5.74
CA SER A 272 -28.36 -8.41 5.07
C SER A 272 -27.97 -9.51 6.06
N SER A 273 -28.41 -10.74 5.82
CA SER A 273 -28.12 -11.92 6.63
C SER A 273 -27.76 -13.10 5.71
N GLU A 274 -26.62 -13.73 5.98
CA GLU A 274 -26.11 -14.85 5.18
C GLU A 274 -27.04 -16.07 5.24
N LYS A 275 -27.49 -16.45 6.44
CA LYS A 275 -28.42 -17.59 6.62
C LYS A 275 -29.89 -17.18 6.64
N GLY A 276 -30.16 -15.89 6.67
CA GLY A 276 -31.49 -15.31 6.74
C GLY A 276 -32.05 -15.25 8.16
N LEU A 277 -32.82 -14.20 8.42
CA LEU A 277 -33.53 -13.98 9.68
C LEU A 277 -35.02 -14.22 9.51
N SER A 278 -35.73 -14.48 10.61
CA SER A 278 -37.20 -14.51 10.55
C SER A 278 -37.74 -13.12 10.21
N ALA A 279 -38.83 -13.05 9.45
CA ALA A 279 -39.46 -11.77 9.14
C ALA A 279 -39.86 -11.00 10.42
N GLN A 280 -40.27 -11.71 11.48
CA GLN A 280 -40.59 -11.07 12.76
C GLN A 280 -39.36 -10.39 13.37
N THR A 281 -38.22 -11.08 13.41
CA THR A 281 -36.96 -10.55 13.94
C THR A 281 -36.52 -9.30 13.18
N VAL A 282 -36.58 -9.33 11.84
CA VAL A 282 -36.22 -8.17 11.01
C VAL A 282 -37.13 -6.98 11.30
N LEU A 283 -38.43 -7.20 11.45
CA LEU A 283 -39.38 -6.13 11.76
C LEU A 283 -39.21 -5.58 13.18
N GLU A 284 -38.83 -6.41 14.15
CA GLU A 284 -38.48 -5.96 15.50
C GLU A 284 -37.21 -5.09 15.48
N ILE A 285 -36.18 -5.49 14.73
CA ILE A 285 -34.95 -4.70 14.56
C ILE A 285 -35.25 -3.32 13.98
N ILE A 286 -36.03 -3.25 12.89
CA ILE A 286 -36.32 -1.98 12.21
C ILE A 286 -37.24 -1.07 13.05
N ARG A 287 -38.09 -1.62 13.91
CA ARG A 287 -38.97 -0.82 14.80
C ARG A 287 -38.22 -0.06 15.88
N ASP A 288 -37.04 -0.56 16.24
CA ASP A 288 -36.24 -0.09 17.37
C ASP A 288 -35.17 0.95 16.97
N ILE A 289 -35.19 1.36 15.69
CA ILE A 289 -34.37 2.39 15.05
C ILE A 289 -35.30 3.55 14.68
#